data_AF-A0A355A426-F1
#
_entry.id   AF-A0A355A426-F1
#
_cell.length_a   1.000
_cell.length_b   1.000
_cell.length_c   1.000
_cell.angle_alpha   90.00
_cell.angle_beta   90.00
_cell.angle_gamma   90.00
#
_symmetry.space_group_name_H-M   'P 1'
#
loop_
_entity.id
_entity.type
_entity.pdbx_description
1 polymer ?
#
loop_
_entity_poly.entity_id
_entity_poly.type
_entity_poly.pdbx_seq_one_letter_code
_entity_poly.pdbx_strand_id
1 'polypeptide(L)'
;IILSFDTVNKKMIYFAVNYLFAPFFLIIPLMAASVIGANSFAGEKERKTMESLLFAPVALPSLFWAKILSAFLPAFFLTILCSLLYGLMVNLTAYPLFHALIFPQPNWLILLFWVTPALSLGAVFVNVLISAKVKGFQEAYQLGGLVILPVLVLFVGQITGLLLVNTVFLWWLGASLWLIDLIFIKRVGERLNRDKLFASQVL
;
A
#
# COMPACT_ATOMS: atom_id res chain seq x y z
N ILE A 1 24.98 11.53 -10.52
CA ILE A 1 24.57 10.67 -11.65
C ILE A 1 23.72 11.45 -12.67
N ILE A 2 22.62 12.12 -12.30
CA ILE A 2 21.82 12.87 -13.30
C ILE A 2 22.65 13.94 -14.05
N LEU A 3 23.53 14.64 -13.34
CA LEU A 3 24.37 15.69 -13.93
C LEU A 3 25.53 15.17 -14.79
N SER A 4 25.85 13.87 -14.75
CA SER A 4 26.96 13.28 -15.51
C SER A 4 26.58 12.84 -16.92
N PHE A 5 25.32 13.00 -17.33
CA PHE A 5 24.89 12.69 -18.69
C PHE A 5 25.00 13.92 -19.59
N ASP A 6 25.54 13.75 -20.80
CA ASP A 6 25.79 14.86 -21.72
C ASP A 6 24.52 15.44 -22.36
N THR A 7 23.51 14.60 -22.59
CA THR A 7 22.27 15.00 -23.30
C THR A 7 21.10 15.19 -22.34
N VAL A 8 20.31 16.26 -22.55
CA VAL A 8 19.07 16.54 -21.80
C VAL A 8 18.10 15.35 -21.86
N ASN A 9 18.00 14.69 -23.01
CA ASN A 9 17.15 13.50 -23.19
C ASN A 9 17.52 12.37 -22.22
N LYS A 10 18.81 12.08 -22.02
CA LYS A 10 19.27 11.06 -21.08
C LYS A 10 18.93 11.44 -19.63
N LYS A 11 19.06 12.72 -19.27
CA LYS A 11 18.66 13.23 -17.95
C LYS A 11 17.17 13.07 -17.71
N MET A 12 16.34 13.42 -18.69
CA MET A 12 14.88 13.29 -18.58
C MET A 12 14.44 11.82 -18.46
N ILE A 13 14.99 10.92 -19.27
CA ILE A 13 14.69 9.48 -19.19
C ILE A 13 15.08 8.93 -17.82
N TYR A 14 16.30 9.23 -17.35
CA TYR A 14 16.78 8.75 -16.06
C TYR A 14 15.91 9.27 -14.91
N PHE A 15 15.55 10.56 -14.93
CA PHE A 15 14.66 11.17 -13.94
C PHE A 15 13.27 10.55 -13.97
N ALA A 16 12.68 10.38 -15.16
CA ALA A 16 11.35 9.82 -15.32
C ALA A 16 11.26 8.40 -14.73
N VAL A 17 12.21 7.54 -15.11
CA VAL A 17 12.24 6.13 -14.73
C VAL A 17 12.55 5.94 -13.24
N ASN A 18 13.53 6.66 -12.71
CA ASN A 18 13.99 6.42 -11.33
C ASN A 18 13.24 7.24 -10.27
N TYR A 19 12.69 8.40 -10.63
CA TYR A 19 12.10 9.33 -9.68
C TYR A 19 10.62 9.56 -9.95
N LEU A 20 10.25 9.96 -11.16
CA LEU A 20 8.86 10.33 -11.48
C LEU A 20 7.90 9.14 -11.38
N PHE A 21 8.32 7.97 -11.84
CA PHE A 21 7.48 6.77 -11.79
C PHE A 21 7.49 6.04 -10.45
N ALA A 22 8.40 6.40 -9.54
CA ALA A 22 8.53 5.71 -8.25
C ALA A 22 7.26 5.78 -7.38
N PRO A 23 6.55 6.92 -7.23
CA PRO A 23 5.31 6.98 -6.45
C PRO A 23 4.17 6.15 -7.04
N PHE A 24 4.11 5.95 -8.36
CA PHE A 24 3.05 5.13 -8.97
C PHE A 24 3.12 3.67 -8.51
N PHE A 25 4.31 3.17 -8.14
CA PHE A 25 4.43 1.83 -7.55
C PHE A 25 3.72 1.70 -6.21
N LEU A 26 3.53 2.79 -5.47
CA LEU A 26 2.80 2.79 -4.20
C LEU A 26 1.29 2.62 -4.38
N ILE A 27 0.77 2.86 -5.59
CA ILE A 27 -0.65 2.65 -5.91
C ILE A 27 -0.99 1.16 -5.93
N ILE A 28 -0.08 0.33 -6.45
CA ILE A 28 -0.24 -1.11 -6.61
C ILE A 28 -0.58 -1.82 -5.28
N PRO A 29 0.26 -1.74 -4.22
CA PRO A 29 -0.03 -2.41 -2.95
C PRO A 29 -1.31 -1.85 -2.32
N LEU A 30 -1.56 -0.56 -2.50
CA LEU A 30 -2.66 0.15 -1.88
C LEU A 30 -4.01 -0.26 -2.49
N MET A 31 -4.09 -0.33 -3.82
CA MET A 31 -5.29 -0.81 -4.52
C MET A 31 -5.52 -2.30 -4.30
N ALA A 32 -4.48 -3.12 -4.35
CA ALA A 32 -4.59 -4.54 -4.04
C ALA A 32 -5.10 -4.76 -2.61
N ALA A 33 -4.53 -4.04 -1.63
CA ALA A 33 -4.99 -4.04 -0.24
C ALA A 33 -6.44 -3.57 -0.11
N SER A 34 -6.86 -2.54 -0.85
CA SER A 34 -8.22 -2.03 -0.80
C SER A 34 -9.25 -3.02 -1.34
N VAL A 35 -9.00 -3.66 -2.48
CA VAL A 35 -9.92 -4.68 -3.03
C VAL A 35 -10.09 -5.84 -2.05
N ILE A 36 -8.99 -6.39 -1.55
CA ILE A 36 -9.03 -7.59 -0.70
C ILE A 36 -9.56 -7.23 0.70
N GLY A 37 -9.14 -6.10 1.26
CA GLY A 37 -9.59 -5.61 2.57
C GLY A 37 -11.07 -5.21 2.59
N ALA A 38 -11.58 -4.61 1.50
CA ALA A 38 -13.00 -4.29 1.36
C ALA A 38 -13.86 -5.56 1.34
N ASN A 39 -13.42 -6.63 0.68
CA ASN A 39 -14.15 -7.90 0.63
C ASN A 39 -14.09 -8.70 1.94
N SER A 40 -13.32 -8.23 2.92
CA SER A 40 -13.04 -8.98 4.15
C SER A 40 -14.26 -9.13 5.06
N PHE A 41 -14.85 -8.02 5.54
CA PHE A 41 -16.06 -8.07 6.37
C PHE A 41 -17.32 -7.65 5.61
N ALA A 42 -17.21 -6.68 4.70
CA ALA A 42 -18.37 -6.20 3.95
C ALA A 42 -18.90 -7.29 3.01
N GLY A 43 -18.02 -8.09 2.38
CA GLY A 43 -18.42 -9.22 1.53
C GLY A 43 -19.12 -10.34 2.31
N GLU A 44 -18.68 -10.63 3.54
CA GLU A 44 -19.34 -11.60 4.42
C GLU A 44 -20.70 -11.09 4.93
N LYS A 45 -20.83 -9.78 5.20
CA LYS A 45 -22.12 -9.14 5.52
C LYS A 45 -23.10 -9.28 4.37
N GLU A 46 -22.66 -8.95 3.16
CA GLU A 46 -23.49 -9.00 1.95
C GLU A 46 -23.98 -10.42 1.65
N ARG A 47 -23.14 -11.43 1.94
CA ARG A 47 -23.47 -12.86 1.82
C ARG A 47 -24.23 -13.43 3.01
N LYS A 48 -24.50 -12.64 4.05
CA LYS A 48 -25.12 -13.07 5.31
C LYS A 48 -24.39 -14.23 6.01
N THR A 49 -23.07 -14.35 5.82
CA THR A 49 -22.26 -15.42 6.44
C THR A 49 -21.55 -14.96 7.71
N MET A 50 -21.66 -13.67 8.07
CA MET A 50 -21.07 -13.11 9.30
C MET A 50 -21.56 -13.79 10.57
N GLU A 51 -22.85 -14.17 10.64
CA GLU A 51 -23.42 -14.85 11.80
C GLU A 51 -22.74 -16.20 12.01
N SER A 52 -22.56 -16.97 10.94
CA SER A 52 -21.83 -18.25 10.98
C SER A 52 -20.38 -18.07 11.43
N LEU A 53 -19.71 -17.00 11.00
CA LEU A 53 -18.34 -16.68 11.40
C LEU A 53 -18.20 -16.37 12.89
N LEU A 54 -19.22 -15.75 13.50
CA LEU A 54 -19.25 -15.43 14.92
C LEU A 54 -19.47 -16.68 15.81
N PHE A 55 -20.16 -17.70 15.28
CA PHE A 55 -20.34 -18.98 15.96
C PHE A 55 -19.20 -19.98 15.69
N ALA A 56 -18.25 -19.65 14.82
CA ALA A 56 -17.10 -20.50 14.56
C ALA A 56 -16.21 -20.63 15.82
N PRO A 57 -15.63 -21.81 16.09
CA PRO A 57 -14.75 -22.03 17.24
C PRO A 57 -13.35 -21.44 17.00
N VAL A 58 -13.27 -20.17 16.59
CA VAL A 58 -12.03 -19.46 16.28
C VAL A 58 -11.93 -18.20 17.14
N ALA A 59 -10.74 -17.91 17.67
CA ALA A 59 -10.53 -16.69 18.43
C ALA A 59 -10.67 -15.46 17.51
N LEU A 60 -11.42 -14.43 17.95
CA LEU A 60 -11.57 -13.19 17.16
C LEU A 60 -10.24 -12.50 16.82
N PRO A 61 -9.23 -12.43 17.73
CA PRO A 61 -7.93 -11.87 17.39
C PRO A 61 -7.25 -12.62 16.24
N SER A 62 -7.26 -13.95 16.26
CA SER A 62 -6.65 -14.75 15.19
C SER A 62 -7.39 -14.58 13.86
N LEU A 63 -8.72 -14.49 13.89
CA LEU A 63 -9.54 -14.24 12.70
C LEU A 63 -9.23 -12.87 12.08
N PHE A 64 -9.12 -11.82 12.91
CA PHE A 64 -8.82 -10.47 12.44
C PHE A 64 -7.41 -10.38 11.83
N TRP A 65 -6.41 -10.98 12.49
CA TRP A 65 -5.05 -11.05 11.96
C TRP A 65 -4.94 -11.88 10.68
N ALA A 66 -5.66 -13.00 10.59
CA ALA A 66 -5.73 -13.79 9.38
C ALA A 66 -6.27 -12.97 8.20
N LYS A 67 -7.32 -12.18 8.41
CA LYS A 67 -7.90 -11.28 7.39
C LYS A 67 -6.93 -10.19 6.94
N ILE A 68 -6.14 -9.63 7.87
CA ILE A 68 -5.12 -8.64 7.54
C ILE A 68 -4.01 -9.29 6.71
N LEU A 69 -3.45 -10.40 7.19
CA LEU A 69 -2.35 -11.09 6.52
C LEU A 69 -2.77 -11.61 5.14
N SER A 70 -4.01 -12.09 4.99
CA SER A 70 -4.54 -12.55 3.70
C SER A 70 -4.67 -11.43 2.67
N ALA A 71 -4.79 -10.17 3.09
CA ALA A 71 -4.81 -9.01 2.19
C ALA A 71 -3.40 -8.44 1.97
N PHE A 72 -2.60 -8.36 3.03
CA PHE A 72 -1.27 -7.78 3.01
C PHE A 72 -0.30 -8.58 2.14
N LEU A 73 -0.23 -9.91 2.34
CA LEU A 73 0.70 -10.78 1.62
C LEU A 73 0.54 -10.69 0.10
N PRO A 74 -0.64 -10.93 -0.49
CA PRO A 74 -0.78 -10.83 -1.95
C PRO A 74 -0.52 -9.41 -2.46
N ALA A 75 -0.92 -8.36 -1.75
CA ALA A 75 -0.63 -6.98 -2.13
C ALA A 75 0.87 -6.69 -2.19
N PHE A 76 1.62 -7.16 -1.19
CA PHE A 76 3.07 -6.99 -1.11
C PHE A 76 3.79 -7.81 -2.19
N PHE A 77 3.46 -9.09 -2.35
CA PHE A 77 4.05 -9.94 -3.38
C PHE A 77 3.78 -9.43 -4.79
N LEU A 78 2.55 -9.00 -5.07
CA LEU A 78 2.19 -8.42 -6.36
C LEU A 78 3.03 -7.18 -6.65
N THR A 79 3.25 -6.33 -5.64
CA THR A 79 4.09 -5.15 -5.78
C THR A 79 5.54 -5.53 -6.12
N ILE A 80 6.14 -6.48 -5.41
CA ILE A 80 7.49 -6.98 -5.70
C ILE A 80 7.58 -7.55 -7.12
N LEU A 81 6.59 -8.33 -7.55
CA LEU A 81 6.59 -8.90 -8.90
C LEU A 81 6.54 -7.80 -9.97
N CYS A 82 5.60 -6.85 -9.85
CA CYS A 82 5.52 -5.71 -10.76
C CYS A 82 6.81 -4.89 -10.77
N SER A 83 7.45 -4.74 -9.62
CA SER A 83 8.67 -3.96 -9.44
C SER A 83 9.88 -4.62 -10.11
N LEU A 84 9.99 -5.95 -10.00
CA LEU A 84 11.02 -6.74 -10.66
C LEU A 84 10.86 -6.71 -12.19
N LEU A 85 9.63 -6.89 -12.67
CA LEU A 85 9.31 -6.81 -14.10
C LEU A 85 9.63 -5.42 -14.66
N TYR A 86 9.28 -4.36 -13.93
CA TYR A 86 9.62 -3.00 -14.30
C TYR A 86 11.12 -2.77 -14.40
N GLY A 87 11.87 -3.15 -13.36
CA GLY A 87 13.32 -3.00 -13.36
C GLY A 87 14.01 -3.76 -14.48
N LEU A 88 13.52 -4.98 -14.78
CA LEU A 88 14.01 -5.78 -15.89
C LEU A 88 13.75 -5.07 -17.23
N MET A 89 12.52 -4.60 -17.47
CA MET A 89 12.17 -3.91 -18.71
C MET A 89 12.95 -2.60 -18.89
N VAL A 90 13.09 -1.83 -17.82
CA VAL A 90 13.89 -0.59 -17.81
C VAL A 90 15.34 -0.88 -18.18
N ASN A 91 15.97 -1.85 -17.53
CA ASN A 91 17.37 -2.15 -17.80
C ASN A 91 17.55 -2.70 -19.23
N LEU A 92 16.68 -3.60 -19.71
CA LEU A 92 16.77 -4.14 -21.06
C LEU A 92 16.64 -3.05 -22.14
N THR A 93 15.72 -2.11 -21.96
CA THR A 93 15.46 -1.04 -22.94
C THR A 93 16.43 0.12 -22.85
N ALA A 94 16.94 0.42 -21.64
CA ALA A 94 17.86 1.54 -21.41
C ALA A 94 19.33 1.16 -21.64
N TYR A 95 19.70 -0.13 -21.56
CA TYR A 95 21.07 -0.58 -21.73
C TYR A 95 21.74 -0.10 -23.04
N PRO A 96 21.06 -0.10 -24.21
CA PRO A 96 21.66 0.42 -25.44
C PRO A 96 21.98 1.91 -25.41
N LEU A 97 21.29 2.69 -24.56
CA LEU A 97 21.41 4.16 -24.50
C LEU A 97 22.41 4.62 -23.42
N PHE A 98 22.47 3.89 -22.31
CA PHE A 98 23.26 4.26 -21.14
C PHE A 98 24.51 3.39 -20.94
N HIS A 99 24.58 2.22 -21.59
CA HIS A 99 25.65 1.21 -21.44
C HIS A 99 25.93 0.82 -19.98
N ALA A 100 24.95 1.01 -19.12
CA ALA A 100 25.01 0.74 -17.69
C ALA A 100 23.62 0.39 -17.17
N LEU A 101 23.56 -0.34 -16.06
CA LEU A 101 22.31 -0.59 -15.35
C LEU A 101 21.91 0.70 -14.62
N ILE A 102 20.84 1.33 -15.09
CA ILE A 102 20.31 2.57 -14.50
C ILE A 102 19.38 2.31 -13.33
N PHE A 103 18.98 1.04 -13.11
CA PHE A 103 18.00 0.61 -12.13
C PHE A 103 18.42 -0.72 -11.46
N PRO A 104 18.08 -0.99 -10.19
CA PRO A 104 17.39 -0.12 -9.23
C PRO A 104 18.32 0.88 -8.55
N GLN A 105 17.81 2.09 -8.29
CA GLN A 105 18.48 3.07 -7.45
C GLN A 105 18.25 2.78 -5.95
N PRO A 106 19.16 3.18 -5.02
CA PRO A 106 18.95 2.93 -3.59
C PRO A 106 17.65 3.49 -3.01
N ASN A 107 17.21 4.67 -3.48
CA ASN A 107 15.93 5.25 -3.06
C ASN A 107 14.75 4.34 -3.38
N TRP A 108 14.82 3.67 -4.52
CA TRP A 108 13.76 2.78 -4.96
C TRP A 108 13.71 1.51 -4.11
N LEU A 109 14.87 0.97 -3.69
CA LEU A 109 14.93 -0.15 -2.74
C LEU A 109 14.33 0.23 -1.38
N ILE A 110 14.62 1.43 -0.88
CA ILE A 110 14.00 1.93 0.36
C ILE A 110 12.49 2.06 0.16
N LEU A 111 12.04 2.68 -0.93
CA LEU A 111 10.61 2.78 -1.21
C LEU A 111 9.94 1.40 -1.20
N LEU A 112 10.55 0.40 -1.84
CA LEU A 112 9.99 -0.94 -1.98
C LEU A 112 10.01 -1.79 -0.71
N PHE A 113 11.10 -1.77 0.06
CA PHE A 113 11.26 -2.64 1.23
C PHE A 113 10.94 -1.95 2.56
N TRP A 114 10.86 -0.62 2.59
CA TRP A 114 10.55 0.16 3.78
C TRP A 114 9.16 0.79 3.71
N VAL A 115 8.90 1.59 2.67
CA VAL A 115 7.66 2.40 2.58
C VAL A 115 6.47 1.56 2.14
N THR A 116 6.63 0.77 1.08
CA THR A 116 5.57 -0.11 0.53
C THR A 116 4.97 -1.07 1.56
N PRO A 117 5.74 -1.84 2.36
CA PRO A 117 5.14 -2.75 3.33
C PRO A 117 4.38 -2.00 4.43
N ALA A 118 4.91 -0.88 4.95
CA ALA A 118 4.18 -0.04 5.90
C ALA A 118 2.87 0.49 5.29
N LEU A 119 2.95 1.06 4.09
CA LEU A 119 1.79 1.61 3.39
C LEU A 119 0.71 0.54 3.11
N SER A 120 1.12 -0.64 2.65
CA SER A 120 0.23 -1.78 2.39
C SER A 120 -0.47 -2.21 3.68
N LEU A 121 0.29 -2.37 4.77
CA LEU A 121 -0.25 -2.79 6.05
C LEU A 121 -1.27 -1.77 6.58
N GLY A 122 -0.92 -0.48 6.58
CA GLY A 122 -1.83 0.60 6.97
C GLY A 122 -3.07 0.67 6.09
N ALA A 123 -2.93 0.49 4.77
CA ALA A 123 -4.06 0.42 3.86
C ALA A 123 -4.99 -0.75 4.20
N VAL A 124 -4.43 -1.94 4.46
CA VAL A 124 -5.24 -3.10 4.90
C VAL A 124 -5.97 -2.78 6.21
N PHE A 125 -5.30 -2.22 7.21
CA PHE A 125 -5.95 -1.85 8.48
C PHE A 125 -7.13 -0.91 8.26
N VAL A 126 -6.93 0.16 7.49
CA VAL A 126 -7.98 1.13 7.19
C VAL A 126 -9.14 0.47 6.45
N ASN A 127 -8.86 -0.32 5.41
CA ASN A 127 -9.89 -1.00 4.61
C ASN A 127 -10.69 -2.03 5.40
N VAL A 128 -10.03 -2.82 6.25
CA VAL A 128 -10.70 -3.81 7.10
C VAL A 128 -11.59 -3.12 8.14
N LEU A 129 -11.15 -1.99 8.70
CA LEU A 129 -11.96 -1.21 9.64
C LEU A 129 -13.15 -0.52 8.97
N ILE A 130 -12.97 -0.01 7.74
CA ILE A 130 -14.06 0.56 6.94
C ILE A 130 -15.06 -0.56 6.60
N SER A 131 -14.60 -1.71 6.10
CA SER A 131 -15.45 -2.82 5.68
C SER A 131 -16.28 -3.40 6.84
N ALA A 132 -15.78 -3.32 8.07
CA ALA A 132 -16.54 -3.69 9.26
C ALA A 132 -17.70 -2.72 9.57
N LYS A 133 -17.56 -1.43 9.25
CA LYS A 133 -18.55 -0.39 9.57
C LYS A 133 -19.63 -0.22 8.51
N VAL A 134 -19.31 -0.44 7.24
CA VAL A 134 -20.25 -0.25 6.13
C VAL A 134 -21.18 -1.45 5.95
N LYS A 135 -22.19 -1.28 5.10
CA LYS A 135 -23.23 -2.31 4.86
C LYS A 135 -22.92 -3.22 3.67
N GLY A 136 -22.17 -2.75 2.66
CA GLY A 136 -21.89 -3.52 1.44
C GLY A 136 -20.47 -3.35 0.90
N PHE A 137 -20.08 -4.26 0.01
CA PHE A 137 -18.73 -4.29 -0.57
C PHE A 137 -18.40 -3.03 -1.39
N GLN A 138 -19.34 -2.55 -2.20
CA GLN A 138 -19.11 -1.38 -3.05
C GLN A 138 -18.81 -0.11 -2.25
N GLU A 139 -19.51 0.10 -1.14
CA GLU A 139 -19.29 1.22 -0.22
C GLU A 139 -17.90 1.10 0.45
N ALA A 140 -17.54 -0.10 0.91
CA ALA A 140 -16.22 -0.37 1.48
C ALA A 140 -15.10 -0.07 0.48
N TYR A 141 -15.28 -0.48 -0.77
CA TYR A 141 -14.30 -0.30 -1.82
C TYR A 141 -14.13 1.16 -2.22
N GLN A 142 -15.21 1.93 -2.32
CA GLN A 142 -15.11 3.37 -2.66
C GLN A 142 -14.43 4.17 -1.55
N LEU A 143 -14.87 3.99 -0.30
CA LEU A 143 -14.27 4.67 0.85
C LEU A 143 -12.82 4.21 1.08
N GLY A 144 -12.58 2.91 0.93
CA GLY A 144 -11.27 2.29 0.99
C GLY A 144 -10.33 2.69 -0.14
N GLY A 145 -10.88 3.03 -1.30
CA GLY A 145 -10.16 3.56 -2.45
C GLY A 145 -9.59 4.96 -2.21
N LEU A 146 -10.21 5.75 -1.32
CA LEU A 146 -9.71 7.09 -0.96
C LEU A 146 -8.33 7.07 -0.29
N VAL A 147 -7.88 5.90 0.19
CA VAL A 147 -6.54 5.71 0.74
C VAL A 147 -5.45 6.02 -0.32
N ILE A 148 -5.78 6.08 -1.62
CA ILE A 148 -4.85 6.46 -2.69
C ILE A 148 -4.46 7.95 -2.66
N LEU A 149 -5.28 8.81 -2.05
CA LEU A 149 -5.12 10.26 -2.11
C LEU A 149 -3.74 10.76 -1.63
N PRO A 150 -3.15 10.26 -0.53
CA PRO A 150 -1.80 10.66 -0.11
C PRO A 150 -0.73 10.34 -1.17
N VAL A 151 -0.88 9.24 -1.92
CA VAL A 151 0.05 8.90 -3.00
C VAL A 151 -0.08 9.88 -4.17
N LEU A 152 -1.30 10.31 -4.49
CA LEU A 152 -1.53 11.36 -5.50
C LEU A 152 -0.93 12.70 -5.07
N VAL A 153 -1.03 13.06 -3.78
CA VAL A 153 -0.39 14.26 -3.24
C VAL A 153 1.12 14.18 -3.36
N LEU A 154 1.74 13.03 -3.03
CA LEU A 154 3.17 12.82 -3.21
C LEU A 154 3.58 12.99 -4.68
N PHE A 155 2.81 12.41 -5.60
CA PHE A 155 3.07 12.50 -7.03
C PHE A 155 2.99 13.93 -7.56
N VAL A 156 1.93 14.67 -7.21
CA VAL A 156 1.77 16.09 -7.59
C VAL A 156 2.88 16.93 -6.98
N GLY A 157 3.24 16.68 -5.72
CA GLY A 157 4.37 17.33 -5.05
C GLY A 157 5.69 17.10 -5.77
N GLN A 158 5.88 15.92 -6.37
CA GLN A 158 7.09 15.58 -7.10
C GLN A 158 7.15 16.22 -8.49
N ILE A 159 6.04 16.30 -9.22
CA ILE A 159 5.97 17.00 -10.52
C ILE A 159 6.19 18.50 -10.36
N THR A 160 5.55 19.10 -9.35
CA THR A 160 5.64 20.54 -9.08
C THR A 160 7.01 20.95 -8.51
N GLY A 161 7.84 19.99 -8.11
CA GLY A 161 9.12 20.24 -7.46
C GLY A 161 9.02 20.66 -5.98
N LEU A 162 7.81 20.72 -5.43
CA LEU A 162 7.55 21.03 -4.01
C LEU A 162 8.12 19.96 -3.07
N LEU A 163 8.09 18.69 -3.49
CA LEU A 163 8.58 17.55 -2.72
C LEU A 163 9.59 16.75 -3.55
N LEU A 164 10.84 16.75 -3.10
CA LEU A 164 11.87 15.88 -3.65
C LEU A 164 11.89 14.56 -2.86
N VAL A 165 11.49 13.47 -3.51
CA VAL A 165 11.57 12.12 -2.96
C VAL A 165 13.03 11.69 -2.88
N ASN A 166 13.71 12.12 -1.83
CA ASN A 166 15.08 11.75 -1.52
C ASN A 166 15.12 10.62 -0.48
N THR A 167 16.32 10.10 -0.23
CA THR A 167 16.55 9.01 0.73
C THR A 167 16.05 9.35 2.13
N VAL A 168 16.33 10.56 2.60
CA VAL A 168 15.99 11.03 3.96
C VAL A 168 14.48 11.13 4.13
N PHE A 169 13.79 11.71 3.15
CA PHE A 169 12.34 11.82 3.11
C PHE A 169 11.66 10.44 3.15
N LEU A 170 12.15 9.48 2.36
CA LEU A 170 11.60 8.11 2.36
C LEU A 170 11.76 7.41 3.71
N TRP A 171 12.88 7.60 4.40
CA TRP A 171 13.07 7.06 5.75
C TRP A 171 12.06 7.63 6.74
N TRP A 172 11.89 8.96 6.76
CA TRP A 172 10.91 9.63 7.63
C TRP A 172 9.47 9.27 7.28
N LEU A 173 9.14 9.18 5.99
CA LEU A 173 7.83 8.76 5.51
C LEU A 173 7.51 7.35 5.98
N GLY A 174 8.41 6.39 5.75
CA GLY A 174 8.22 5.02 6.20
C GLY A 174 8.16 4.90 7.73
N ALA A 175 9.01 5.64 8.47
CA ALA A 175 8.94 5.68 9.93
C ALA A 175 7.59 6.21 10.44
N SER A 176 7.06 7.24 9.79
CA SER A 176 5.74 7.80 10.12
C SER A 176 4.61 6.80 9.85
N LEU A 177 4.66 6.10 8.70
CA LEU A 177 3.69 5.06 8.36
C LEU A 177 3.75 3.89 9.34
N TRP A 178 4.95 3.38 9.64
CA TRP A 178 5.13 2.33 10.64
C TRP A 178 4.62 2.75 12.02
N LEU A 179 4.83 4.01 12.42
CA LEU A 179 4.31 4.53 13.68
C LEU A 179 2.77 4.53 13.68
N ILE A 180 2.14 4.92 12.57
CA ILE A 180 0.69 4.85 12.39
C ILE A 180 0.21 3.39 12.47
N ASP A 181 0.91 2.45 11.84
CA ASP A 181 0.56 1.02 11.89
C ASP A 181 0.68 0.46 13.30
N LEU A 182 1.72 0.82 14.05
CA LEU A 182 1.87 0.44 15.45
C LEU A 182 0.71 0.98 16.31
N ILE A 183 0.24 2.20 16.04
CA ILE A 183 -0.94 2.76 16.70
C ILE A 183 -2.19 1.95 16.32
N PHE A 184 -2.36 1.58 15.05
CA PHE A 184 -3.48 0.73 14.63
C PHE A 184 -3.46 -0.62 15.32
N ILE A 185 -2.30 -1.28 15.39
CA ILE A 185 -2.12 -2.57 16.07
C ILE A 185 -2.52 -2.47 17.54
N LYS A 186 -2.04 -1.45 18.26
CA LYS A 186 -2.40 -1.23 19.67
C LYS A 186 -3.89 -0.98 19.84
N ARG A 187 -4.47 -0.08 19.05
CA ARG A 187 -5.89 0.26 19.13
C ARG A 187 -6.82 -0.90 18.78
N VAL A 188 -6.44 -1.73 17.81
CA VAL A 188 -7.17 -2.96 17.46
C VAL A 188 -7.07 -3.94 18.63
N GLY A 189 -5.87 -4.16 19.19
CA GLY A 189 -5.67 -5.04 20.35
C GLY A 189 -6.51 -4.64 21.57
N GLU A 190 -6.62 -3.33 21.84
CA GLU A 190 -7.41 -2.78 22.95
C GLU A 190 -8.93 -2.78 22.68
N ARG A 191 -9.36 -2.67 21.41
CA ARG A 191 -10.77 -2.60 21.03
C ARG A 191 -11.39 -3.94 20.67
N LEU A 192 -10.61 -5.01 20.61
CA LEU A 192 -11.09 -6.36 20.31
C LEU A 192 -11.80 -7.04 21.50
N ASN A 193 -12.65 -6.29 22.21
CA ASN A 193 -13.64 -6.87 23.10
C ASN A 193 -14.89 -7.19 22.28
N ARG A 194 -15.33 -8.45 22.35
CA ARG A 194 -16.46 -9.06 21.62
C ARG A 194 -17.66 -8.10 21.49
N ASP A 195 -17.95 -7.33 22.54
CA ASP A 195 -19.15 -6.51 22.68
C ASP A 195 -19.27 -5.32 21.71
N LYS A 196 -18.16 -4.78 21.17
CA LYS A 196 -18.21 -3.62 20.27
C LYS A 196 -18.42 -3.98 18.79
N LEU A 197 -18.03 -5.19 18.38
CA LEU A 197 -18.38 -5.71 17.06
C LEU A 197 -19.89 -5.97 16.97
N PHE A 198 -20.50 -6.51 18.05
CA PHE A 198 -21.95 -6.62 18.20
C PHE A 198 -22.67 -5.27 18.17
N ALA A 199 -22.14 -4.23 18.83
CA ALA A 199 -22.77 -2.91 18.85
C ALA A 199 -22.80 -2.20 17.48
N SER A 200 -21.85 -2.49 16.58
CA SER A 200 -21.86 -1.95 15.21
C SER A 200 -22.82 -2.68 14.25
N GLN A 201 -23.48 -3.75 14.71
CA GLN A 201 -24.40 -4.57 13.92
C GLN A 201 -25.88 -4.28 14.20
N VAL A 202 -26.20 -3.62 15.33
CA VAL A 202 -27.60 -3.38 15.77
C VAL A 202 -28.10 -1.97 15.40
N LEU A 203 -27.25 -1.11 14.82
CA LEU A 203 -27.61 0.24 14.36
C LEU A 203 -27.39 0.41 12.84
#